data_AF-A0A2G6HB13-F1
#
_entry.id   AF-A0A2G6HB13-F1
#
_cell.length_a   1.000
_cell.length_b   1.000
_cell.length_c   1.000
_cell.angle_alpha   90.00
_cell.angle_beta   90.00
_cell.angle_gamma   90.00
#
_symmetry.space_group_name_H-M   'P 1'
#
loop_
_entity.id
_entity.type
_entity.pdbx_description
1 polymer ?
#
loop_
_entity_poly.entity_id
_entity_poly.type
_entity_poly.pdbx_seq_one_letter_code
_entity_poly.pdbx_strand_id
1 'polypeptide(L)'
;MILLKTDIVGVIFLIIYILFTFTVMITPSILTFLLYKFAKKKNKVLKIISLCFFIGVTIFMSYQSYKLITEDEKESFGPKYETVEIPQKIGGVLICESLYTADFHSWDYNISYCYKENDSLYQIGTARYSGEKWKKDEQFVKYGNWLLLKVSNSSDSDKLIIFNIITKETNEFIVSPETIESNIIWKSENIRSQLNYSSTISKIIDVNTNGVFKVEYVYRKEGRTLFDKHGEREIVYKVDAKNGIPRMVEIKKM
;
A
#
# COMPACT_ATOMS: atom_id res chain seq x y z
N MET A 1 10.47 13.05 -19.24
CA MET A 1 11.45 13.74 -18.39
C MET A 1 10.69 14.48 -17.31
N ILE A 2 10.31 13.78 -16.23
CA ILE A 2 9.54 14.34 -15.12
C ILE A 2 10.57 14.91 -14.15
N LEU A 3 10.67 16.23 -14.09
CA LEU A 3 11.41 16.94 -13.05
C LEU A 3 10.71 16.61 -11.72
N LEU A 4 11.34 15.77 -10.90
CA LEU A 4 11.06 15.71 -9.46
C LEU A 4 11.19 17.15 -8.94
N LYS A 5 10.07 17.82 -8.67
CA LYS A 5 10.06 18.91 -7.71
C LYS A 5 10.33 18.27 -6.36
N THR A 6 11.60 18.16 -6.00
CA THR A 6 12.01 17.81 -4.64
C THR A 6 11.30 18.80 -3.72
N ASP A 7 10.49 18.27 -2.80
CA ASP A 7 9.79 19.09 -1.81
C ASP A 7 10.86 19.75 -0.92
N ILE A 8 11.18 21.00 -1.25
CA ILE A 8 12.22 21.80 -0.57
C ILE A 8 11.90 21.89 0.93
N VAL A 9 10.62 21.89 1.30
CA VAL A 9 10.18 21.91 2.70
C VAL A 9 10.59 20.60 3.38
N GLY A 10 10.31 19.46 2.74
CA GLY A 10 10.73 18.15 3.23
C GLY A 10 12.25 18.03 3.41
N VAL A 11 13.03 18.55 2.45
CA VAL A 11 14.51 18.56 2.54
C VAL A 11 15.00 19.45 3.69
N ILE A 12 14.41 20.62 3.89
CA ILE A 12 14.77 21.51 5.01
C ILE A 12 14.44 20.85 6.35
N PHE A 13 13.27 20.22 6.49
CA PHE A 13 12.91 19.49 7.71
C PHE A 13 13.87 18.35 8.01
N LEU A 14 14.29 17.59 6.99
CA LEU A 14 15.28 16.53 7.14
C LEU A 14 16.64 17.08 7.61
N ILE A 15 17.10 18.20 7.04
CA ILE A 15 18.36 18.84 7.46
C ILE A 15 18.28 19.33 8.91
N ILE A 16 17.17 19.97 9.30
CA ILE A 16 16.96 20.42 10.68
C ILE A 16 16.94 19.22 11.64
N TYR A 17 16.25 18.14 11.27
CA TYR A 17 16.21 16.92 12.07
C TYR A 17 17.61 16.34 12.27
N ILE A 18 18.39 16.17 11.18
CA ILE A 18 19.76 15.67 11.24
C ILE A 18 20.63 16.52 12.17
N LEU A 19 20.59 17.85 12.01
CA LEU A 19 21.33 18.79 12.86
C LEU A 19 20.90 18.68 14.33
N PHE A 20 19.60 18.56 14.60
CA PHE A 20 19.07 18.40 15.95
C PHE A 20 19.55 17.10 16.59
N THR A 21 19.42 15.95 15.92
CA THR A 21 19.94 14.66 16.40
C THR A 21 21.45 14.71 16.64
N PHE A 22 22.22 15.27 15.71
CA PHE A 22 23.68 15.41 15.86
C PHE A 22 24.04 16.25 17.10
N THR A 23 23.31 17.34 17.32
CA THR A 23 23.49 18.23 18.49
C THR A 23 23.17 17.50 19.79
N VAL A 24 22.03 16.81 19.87
CA VAL A 24 21.62 16.02 21.05
C VAL A 24 22.65 14.94 21.36
N MET A 25 23.17 14.25 20.34
CA MET A 25 24.11 13.14 20.54
C MET A 25 25.52 13.59 20.97
N ILE A 26 25.94 14.80 20.60
CA ILE A 26 27.27 15.32 20.92
C ILE A 26 27.30 16.09 22.25
N THR A 27 26.17 16.69 22.66
CA THR A 27 26.07 17.53 23.86
C THR A 27 26.61 16.84 25.13
N PRO A 28 26.28 15.56 25.42
CA PRO A 28 26.82 14.85 26.59
C PRO A 28 28.35 14.71 26.57
N SER A 29 28.93 14.42 25.40
CA SER A 29 30.39 14.31 25.24
C SER A 29 31.08 15.67 25.43
N ILE A 30 30.49 16.76 24.92
CA ILE A 30 31.02 18.11 25.15
C ILE A 30 30.94 18.48 26.63
N LEU A 31 29.81 18.22 27.29
CA LEU A 31 29.61 18.58 28.70
C LEU A 31 30.59 17.81 29.61
N THR A 32 30.78 16.52 29.37
CA THR A 32 31.74 15.70 30.11
C THR A 32 33.19 16.09 29.85
N PHE A 33 33.53 16.52 28.63
CA PHE A 33 34.84 17.10 28.33
C PHE A 33 35.10 18.42 29.08
N LEU A 34 34.09 19.31 29.15
CA LEU A 34 34.19 20.55 29.92
C LEU A 34 34.37 20.29 31.42
N LEU A 35 33.66 19.30 31.97
CA LEU A 35 33.84 18.83 33.34
C LEU A 35 35.26 18.30 33.58
N TYR A 36 35.80 17.50 32.67
CA TYR A 36 37.19 17.05 32.72
C TYR A 36 38.17 18.23 32.71
N LYS A 37 37.99 19.22 31.83
CA LYS A 37 38.85 20.41 31.73
C LYS A 37 38.84 21.22 33.04
N PHE A 38 37.69 21.31 33.70
CA PHE A 38 37.56 21.97 34.99
C PHE A 38 38.23 21.16 36.12
N ALA A 39 37.96 19.85 36.18
CA ALA A 39 38.54 18.93 37.16
C ALA A 39 40.07 18.84 37.10
N LYS A 40 40.64 18.91 35.88
CA LYS A 40 42.09 18.91 35.61
C LYS A 40 42.83 19.99 36.40
N LYS A 41 42.18 21.13 36.69
CA LYS A 41 42.78 22.25 37.44
C LYS A 41 42.77 22.07 38.96
N LYS A 42 41.98 21.13 39.51
CA LYS A 42 41.78 20.99 40.96
C LYS A 42 42.62 19.88 41.60
N ASN A 43 42.60 18.66 41.07
CA ASN A 43 43.27 17.50 41.69
C ASN A 43 43.60 16.40 40.66
N LYS A 44 44.73 15.71 40.81
CA LYS A 44 45.14 14.55 39.98
C LYS A 44 44.13 13.39 40.01
N VAL A 45 43.54 13.08 41.17
CA VAL A 45 42.56 11.98 41.28
C VAL A 45 41.28 12.33 40.53
N LEU A 46 40.76 13.54 40.73
CA LEU A 46 39.55 14.03 40.04
C LEU A 46 39.75 14.12 38.52
N LYS A 47 40.97 14.44 38.07
CA LYS A 47 41.35 14.40 36.65
C LYS A 47 41.20 13.01 36.05
N ILE A 48 41.64 11.96 36.75
CA ILE A 48 41.56 10.58 36.25
C ILE A 48 40.09 10.13 36.19
N ILE A 49 39.32 10.37 37.26
CA ILE A 49 37.90 10.00 37.31
C ILE A 49 37.10 10.69 36.20
N SER A 50 37.28 12.00 36.03
CA SER A 50 36.58 12.76 34.98
C SER A 50 37.00 12.37 33.56
N LEU A 51 38.27 11.97 33.36
CA LEU A 51 38.73 11.44 32.08
C LEU A 51 38.07 10.09 31.75
N CYS A 52 38.03 9.17 32.71
CA CYS A 52 37.35 7.88 32.53
C CYS A 52 35.85 8.06 32.24
N PHE A 53 35.20 9.01 32.93
CA PHE A 53 33.80 9.34 32.69
C PHE A 53 33.55 9.91 31.29
N PHE A 54 34.38 10.85 30.84
CA PHE A 54 34.32 11.38 29.47
C PHE A 54 34.48 10.26 28.42
N ILE A 55 35.50 9.42 28.55
CA ILE A 55 35.73 8.30 27.63
C ILE A 55 34.53 7.35 27.61
N GLY A 56 33.99 7.00 28.79
CA GLY A 56 32.83 6.13 28.90
C GLY A 56 31.58 6.70 28.23
N VAL A 57 31.29 7.99 28.45
CA VAL A 57 30.16 8.67 27.80
C VAL A 57 30.35 8.74 26.29
N THR A 58 31.55 9.05 25.80
CA THR A 58 31.81 9.10 24.35
C THR A 58 31.62 7.72 23.70
N ILE A 59 32.16 6.65 24.29
CA ILE A 59 31.97 5.28 23.78
C ILE A 59 30.48 4.91 23.76
N PHE A 60 29.76 5.21 24.85
CA PHE A 60 28.33 4.94 24.94
C PHE A 60 27.53 5.69 23.86
N MET A 61 27.79 6.98 23.66
CA MET A 61 27.10 7.77 22.64
C MET A 61 27.42 7.30 21.23
N SER A 62 28.68 6.94 20.95
CA SER A 62 29.07 6.34 19.67
C SER A 62 28.35 5.02 19.40
N TYR A 63 28.19 4.17 20.43
CA TYR A 63 27.43 2.92 20.33
C TYR A 63 25.95 3.18 20.04
N GLN A 64 25.30 4.13 20.75
CA GLN A 64 23.90 4.48 20.49
C GLN A 64 23.70 5.05 19.08
N SER A 65 24.61 5.90 18.61
CA SER A 65 24.57 6.40 17.22
C SER A 65 24.70 5.26 16.19
N TYR A 66 25.62 4.32 16.41
CA TYR A 66 25.76 3.15 15.55
C TYR A 66 24.48 2.29 15.53
N LYS A 67 23.89 2.05 16.70
CA LYS A 67 22.66 1.28 16.86
C LYS A 67 21.49 1.92 16.10
N LEU A 68 21.27 3.23 16.29
CA LEU A 68 20.23 3.99 15.57
C LEU A 68 20.39 3.92 14.05
N ILE A 69 21.63 3.98 13.54
CA ILE A 69 21.88 3.91 12.09
C ILE A 69 21.64 2.50 11.54
N THR A 70 21.93 1.45 12.32
CA THR A 70 21.98 0.08 11.78
C THR A 70 20.75 -0.78 12.09
N GLU A 71 20.02 -0.50 13.17
CA GLU A 71 18.87 -1.29 13.60
C GLU A 71 17.52 -0.67 13.18
N ASP A 72 17.35 0.66 13.25
CA ASP A 72 16.07 1.30 12.94
C ASP A 72 15.68 1.21 11.45
N GLU A 73 16.65 1.22 10.53
CA GLU A 73 16.36 1.09 9.09
C GLU A 73 15.77 -0.29 8.75
N LYS A 74 16.15 -1.34 9.48
CA LYS A 74 15.67 -2.71 9.24
C LYS A 74 14.30 -2.98 9.84
N GLU A 75 13.98 -2.40 10.99
CA GLU A 75 12.70 -2.68 11.67
C GLU A 75 11.56 -1.72 11.27
N SER A 76 11.89 -0.46 10.92
CA SER A 76 10.88 0.57 10.64
C SER A 76 10.46 0.63 9.15
N PHE A 77 11.38 0.36 8.22
CA PHE A 77 11.14 0.39 6.75
C PHE A 77 11.42 -0.95 6.03
N GLY A 78 11.83 -1.99 6.77
CA GLY A 78 12.04 -3.32 6.18
C GLY A 78 10.73 -3.99 5.72
N PRO A 79 10.80 -4.89 4.72
CA PRO A 79 9.64 -5.67 4.30
C PRO A 79 9.15 -6.56 5.46
N LYS A 80 7.84 -6.56 5.71
CA LYS A 80 7.19 -7.42 6.71
C LYS A 80 6.35 -8.46 6.01
N TYR A 81 6.54 -9.72 6.40
CA TYR A 81 5.82 -10.86 5.84
C TYR A 81 4.80 -11.37 6.84
N GLU A 82 3.60 -11.69 6.37
CA GLU A 82 2.53 -12.23 7.20
C GLU A 82 1.70 -13.23 6.38
N THR A 83 1.36 -14.37 6.96
CA THR A 83 0.39 -15.31 6.39
C THR A 83 -0.90 -15.24 7.19
N VAL A 84 -2.02 -15.03 6.50
CA VAL A 84 -3.35 -14.99 7.09
C VAL A 84 -4.21 -16.07 6.46
N GLU A 85 -4.93 -16.83 7.28
CA GLU A 85 -5.92 -17.79 6.81
C GLU A 85 -7.32 -17.24 7.07
N ILE A 86 -8.11 -17.09 6.00
CA ILE A 86 -9.46 -16.54 6.04
C ILE A 86 -10.46 -17.65 5.67
N PRO A 87 -11.19 -18.21 6.65
CA PRO A 87 -12.27 -19.15 6.37
C PRO A 87 -13.30 -18.56 5.42
N GLN A 88 -13.68 -19.33 4.41
CA GLN A 88 -14.58 -18.86 3.36
C GLN A 88 -16.01 -19.33 3.61
N LYS A 89 -16.99 -18.44 3.45
CA LYS A 89 -18.42 -18.77 3.59
C LYS A 89 -18.89 -19.87 2.66
N ILE A 90 -18.23 -20.03 1.51
CA ILE A 90 -18.50 -21.05 0.50
C ILE A 90 -17.86 -22.42 0.83
N GLY A 91 -17.17 -22.53 1.97
CA GLY A 91 -16.30 -23.65 2.32
C GLY A 91 -14.83 -23.38 1.92
N GLY A 92 -13.91 -24.16 2.49
CA GLY A 92 -12.48 -23.98 2.27
C GLY A 92 -11.87 -22.80 3.04
N VAL A 93 -10.60 -22.53 2.75
CA VAL A 93 -9.79 -21.48 3.40
C VAL A 93 -9.06 -20.69 2.33
N LEU A 94 -9.14 -19.37 2.40
CA LEU A 94 -8.31 -18.47 1.60
C LEU A 94 -7.03 -18.18 2.39
N ILE A 95 -5.90 -18.67 1.90
CA ILE A 95 -4.57 -18.44 2.47
C ILE A 95 -3.96 -17.25 1.74
N CYS A 96 -3.59 -16.23 2.51
CA CYS A 96 -3.11 -14.95 2.02
C CYS A 96 -1.69 -14.72 2.53
N GLU A 97 -0.71 -14.73 1.64
CA GLU A 97 0.67 -14.36 1.96
C GLU A 97 0.88 -12.89 1.62
N SER A 98 1.12 -12.08 2.65
CA SER A 98 1.24 -10.64 2.55
C SER A 98 2.69 -10.19 2.73
N LEU A 99 3.12 -9.32 1.83
CA LEU A 99 4.34 -8.54 1.90
C LEU A 99 3.97 -7.07 2.08
N TYR A 100 4.17 -6.55 3.29
CA TYR A 100 4.07 -5.14 3.60
C TYR A 100 5.41 -4.45 3.36
N THR A 101 5.40 -3.38 2.57
CA THR A 101 6.55 -2.52 2.33
C THR A 101 6.15 -1.08 2.58
N ALA A 102 7.03 -0.30 3.21
CA ALA A 102 6.82 1.13 3.42
C ALA A 102 8.11 1.89 3.15
N ASP A 103 7.97 3.09 2.60
CA ASP A 103 9.03 4.08 2.46
C ASP A 103 8.55 5.45 2.96
N PHE A 104 9.36 6.49 2.76
CA PHE A 104 9.01 7.86 3.16
C PHE A 104 7.81 8.45 2.39
N HIS A 105 7.42 7.87 1.26
CA HIS A 105 6.37 8.38 0.38
C HIS A 105 5.06 7.60 0.47
N SER A 106 5.12 6.30 0.75
CA SER A 106 3.98 5.41 0.62
C SER A 106 4.16 4.11 1.39
N TRP A 107 3.08 3.34 1.44
CA TRP A 107 3.08 1.99 1.96
C TRP A 107 2.16 1.11 1.13
N ASP A 108 2.55 -0.14 0.99
CA ASP A 108 1.93 -1.12 0.11
C ASP A 108 1.79 -2.45 0.84
N TYR A 109 0.66 -3.12 0.64
CA TYR A 109 0.54 -4.56 0.84
C TYR A 109 0.47 -5.25 -0.52
N ASN A 110 1.43 -6.11 -0.81
CA ASN A 110 1.34 -7.07 -1.91
C ASN A 110 0.89 -8.42 -1.36
N ILE A 111 -0.17 -8.99 -1.90
CA ILE A 111 -0.79 -10.20 -1.37
C ILE A 111 -0.81 -11.26 -2.45
N SER A 112 -0.33 -12.45 -2.12
CA SER A 112 -0.52 -13.66 -2.91
C SER A 112 -1.65 -14.47 -2.29
N TYR A 113 -2.59 -14.93 -3.12
CA TYR A 113 -3.73 -15.70 -2.65
C TYR A 113 -3.67 -17.14 -3.13
N CYS A 114 -3.94 -18.03 -2.20
CA CYS A 114 -4.17 -19.45 -2.41
C CYS A 114 -5.54 -19.83 -1.86
N TYR A 115 -6.33 -20.60 -2.61
CA TYR A 115 -7.55 -21.20 -2.10
C TYR A 115 -7.29 -22.67 -1.77
N LYS A 116 -7.51 -23.04 -0.51
CA LYS A 116 -7.43 -24.40 -0.01
C LYS A 116 -8.83 -24.98 0.12
N GLU A 117 -9.09 -26.06 -0.61
CA GLU A 117 -10.32 -26.83 -0.52
C GLU A 117 -9.95 -28.30 -0.30
N ASN A 118 -10.38 -28.85 0.84
CA ASN A 118 -9.90 -30.15 1.34
C ASN A 118 -8.36 -30.16 1.43
N ASP A 119 -7.70 -31.17 0.84
CA ASP A 119 -6.24 -31.29 0.79
C ASP A 119 -5.61 -30.65 -0.47
N SER A 120 -6.42 -29.99 -1.32
CA SER A 120 -5.93 -29.33 -2.52
C SER A 120 -5.70 -27.83 -2.28
N LEU A 121 -4.57 -27.34 -2.78
CA LEU A 121 -4.19 -25.94 -2.74
C LEU A 121 -4.15 -25.39 -4.18
N TYR A 122 -4.82 -24.27 -4.41
CA TYR A 122 -4.91 -23.62 -5.72
C TYR A 122 -4.38 -22.19 -5.63
N GLN A 123 -3.33 -21.85 -6.38
CA GLN A 123 -2.90 -20.46 -6.54
C GLN A 123 -3.95 -19.71 -7.37
N ILE A 124 -4.58 -18.69 -6.79
CA ILE A 124 -5.69 -17.99 -7.46
C ILE A 124 -5.30 -16.61 -8.00
N GLY A 125 -4.22 -15.99 -7.54
CA GLY A 125 -3.81 -14.67 -8.03
C GLY A 125 -3.15 -13.81 -6.97
N THR A 126 -3.01 -12.52 -7.25
CA THR A 126 -2.36 -11.56 -6.36
C THR A 126 -3.20 -10.30 -6.16
N ALA A 127 -2.85 -9.42 -5.23
CA ALA A 127 -3.41 -8.07 -5.12
C ALA A 127 -2.37 -7.09 -4.60
N ARG A 128 -2.64 -5.80 -4.82
CA ARG A 128 -1.84 -4.71 -4.25
C ARG A 128 -2.76 -3.67 -3.64
N TYR A 129 -2.52 -3.37 -2.37
CA TYR A 129 -3.23 -2.34 -1.61
C TYR A 129 -2.24 -1.21 -1.34
N SER A 130 -2.36 -0.12 -2.11
CA SER A 130 -1.44 1.03 -2.06
C SER A 130 -2.07 2.17 -1.27
N GLY A 131 -1.46 2.55 -0.15
CA GLY A 131 -1.98 3.61 0.72
C GLY A 131 -3.30 3.28 1.42
N GLU A 132 -3.74 2.02 1.38
CA GLU A 132 -5.00 1.56 1.97
C GLU A 132 -4.80 0.26 2.76
N LYS A 133 -5.48 0.17 3.91
CA LYS A 133 -5.21 -0.92 4.86
C LYS A 133 -5.91 -2.18 4.35
N TRP A 134 -5.15 -3.26 4.20
CA TRP A 134 -5.73 -4.56 3.91
C TRP A 134 -6.59 -5.03 5.10
N LYS A 135 -7.88 -5.28 4.83
CA LYS A 135 -8.90 -5.56 5.86
C LYS A 135 -8.92 -7.00 6.35
N LYS A 136 -8.31 -7.93 5.60
CA LYS A 136 -8.18 -9.36 5.95
C LYS A 136 -9.52 -10.06 6.16
N ASP A 137 -10.54 -9.64 5.40
CA ASP A 137 -11.91 -10.13 5.49
C ASP A 137 -12.48 -10.50 4.11
N GLU A 138 -11.63 -10.68 3.10
CA GLU A 138 -12.06 -11.02 1.75
C GLU A 138 -12.82 -12.35 1.70
N GLN A 139 -13.92 -12.36 0.94
CA GLN A 139 -14.78 -13.51 0.76
C GLN A 139 -15.04 -13.75 -0.71
N PHE A 140 -14.93 -15.01 -1.11
CA PHE A 140 -15.40 -15.45 -2.41
C PHE A 140 -16.92 -15.40 -2.51
N VAL A 141 -17.38 -15.02 -3.69
CA VAL A 141 -18.77 -15.17 -4.11
C VAL A 141 -18.83 -16.25 -5.17
N LYS A 142 -19.62 -17.30 -4.93
CA LYS A 142 -19.78 -18.42 -5.86
C LYS A 142 -20.86 -18.10 -6.90
N TYR A 143 -20.52 -18.27 -8.18
CA TYR A 143 -21.42 -18.15 -9.32
C TYR A 143 -21.20 -19.33 -10.28
N GLY A 144 -22.06 -20.36 -10.19
CA GLY A 144 -21.87 -21.61 -10.91
C GLY A 144 -20.53 -22.26 -10.56
N ASN A 145 -19.67 -22.44 -11.57
CA ASN A 145 -18.33 -23.00 -11.43
C ASN A 145 -17.25 -21.93 -11.14
N TRP A 146 -17.64 -20.67 -10.99
CA TRP A 146 -16.72 -19.56 -10.79
C TRP A 146 -16.74 -19.10 -9.34
N LEU A 147 -15.55 -18.86 -8.78
CA LEU A 147 -15.35 -18.13 -7.53
C LEU A 147 -14.87 -16.73 -7.87
N LEU A 148 -15.58 -15.73 -7.38
CA LEU A 148 -15.30 -14.32 -7.63
C LEU A 148 -14.74 -13.70 -6.35
N LEU A 149 -13.50 -13.20 -6.40
CA LEU A 149 -12.85 -12.52 -5.28
C LEU A 149 -12.57 -11.07 -5.67
N LYS A 150 -13.23 -10.15 -4.99
CA LYS A 150 -12.91 -8.73 -5.07
C LYS A 150 -11.63 -8.48 -4.28
N VAL A 151 -10.64 -7.84 -4.90
CA VAL A 151 -9.40 -7.41 -4.25
C VAL A 151 -8.98 -6.04 -4.76
N SER A 152 -8.05 -5.39 -4.06
CA SER A 152 -7.45 -4.15 -4.58
C SER A 152 -6.41 -4.42 -5.66
N ASN A 153 -6.26 -3.47 -6.58
CA ASN A 153 -5.19 -3.44 -7.57
C ASN A 153 -4.24 -2.25 -7.32
N SER A 154 -4.77 -1.12 -6.85
CA SER A 154 -4.02 0.06 -6.42
C SER A 154 -4.92 0.99 -5.58
N SER A 155 -4.38 2.13 -5.14
CA SER A 155 -5.12 3.15 -4.37
C SER A 155 -6.51 3.45 -4.94
N ASP A 156 -6.59 3.57 -6.27
CA ASP A 156 -7.79 4.07 -6.94
C ASP A 156 -8.43 3.03 -7.87
N SER A 157 -7.96 1.78 -7.86
CA SER A 157 -8.53 0.72 -8.69
C SER A 157 -8.67 -0.59 -7.93
N ASP A 158 -9.80 -1.27 -8.15
CA ASP A 158 -10.01 -2.64 -7.71
C ASP A 158 -9.87 -3.61 -8.90
N LYS A 159 -9.69 -4.90 -8.59
CA LYS A 159 -9.80 -5.97 -9.56
C LYS A 159 -10.63 -7.13 -9.03
N LEU A 160 -11.14 -7.92 -9.96
CA LEU A 160 -11.86 -9.16 -9.68
C LEU A 160 -11.02 -10.35 -10.12
N ILE A 161 -10.65 -11.20 -9.18
CA ILE A 161 -10.07 -12.52 -9.47
C ILE A 161 -11.23 -13.50 -9.69
N ILE A 162 -11.18 -14.24 -10.80
CA ILE A 162 -12.24 -15.12 -11.26
C ILE A 162 -11.64 -16.50 -11.47
N PHE A 163 -11.88 -17.40 -10.52
CA PHE A 163 -11.29 -18.74 -10.49
C PHE A 163 -12.32 -19.80 -10.88
N ASN A 164 -11.99 -20.70 -11.80
CA ASN A 164 -12.83 -21.82 -12.17
C ASN A 164 -12.56 -23.05 -11.31
N ILE A 165 -13.54 -23.53 -10.57
CA ILE A 165 -13.38 -24.70 -9.70
C ILE A 165 -13.19 -26.02 -10.47
N ILE A 166 -13.61 -26.09 -11.73
CA ILE A 166 -13.50 -27.30 -12.57
C ILE A 166 -12.19 -27.28 -13.36
N THR A 167 -11.96 -26.23 -14.15
CA THR A 167 -10.78 -26.14 -15.03
C THR A 167 -9.51 -25.72 -14.30
N LYS A 168 -9.66 -25.17 -13.08
CA LYS A 168 -8.57 -24.59 -12.27
C LYS A 168 -7.89 -23.40 -12.94
N GLU A 169 -8.55 -22.80 -13.93
CA GLU A 169 -8.09 -21.60 -14.59
C GLU A 169 -8.49 -20.35 -13.79
N THR A 170 -7.62 -19.35 -13.83
CA THR A 170 -7.81 -18.05 -13.21
C THR A 170 -7.83 -16.99 -14.28
N ASN A 171 -8.82 -16.10 -14.21
CA ASN A 171 -8.85 -14.84 -14.94
C ASN A 171 -8.81 -13.69 -13.95
N GLU A 172 -8.12 -12.60 -14.31
CA GLU A 172 -8.16 -11.35 -13.55
C GLU A 172 -8.79 -10.26 -14.41
N PHE A 173 -9.71 -9.50 -13.82
CA PHE A 173 -10.32 -8.35 -14.46
C PHE A 173 -10.04 -7.09 -13.64
N ILE A 174 -9.14 -6.26 -14.13
CA ILE A 174 -8.81 -4.97 -13.52
C ILE A 174 -9.87 -3.96 -13.95
N VAL A 175 -10.46 -3.27 -12.98
CA VAL A 175 -11.40 -2.19 -13.24
C VAL A 175 -10.60 -0.89 -13.35
N SER A 176 -10.45 -0.40 -14.58
CA SER A 176 -9.68 0.82 -14.86
C SER A 176 -10.39 1.74 -15.85
N PRO A 177 -10.02 3.04 -15.91
CA PRO A 177 -10.49 3.96 -16.93
C PRO A 177 -10.38 3.40 -18.36
N GLU A 178 -9.28 2.73 -18.67
CA GLU A 178 -9.04 2.14 -19.99
C GLU A 178 -10.06 1.05 -20.30
N THR A 179 -10.35 0.16 -19.34
CA THR A 179 -11.35 -0.91 -19.53
C THR A 179 -12.79 -0.39 -19.60
N ILE A 180 -13.09 0.69 -18.89
CA ILE A 180 -14.42 1.30 -18.82
C ILE A 180 -14.69 2.14 -20.07
N GLU A 181 -13.83 3.12 -20.35
CA GLU A 181 -14.10 4.16 -21.35
C GLU A 181 -13.89 3.66 -22.79
N SER A 182 -13.13 2.58 -22.96
CA SER A 182 -13.00 1.93 -24.27
C SER A 182 -14.22 1.08 -24.65
N ASN A 183 -15.10 0.76 -23.69
CA ASN A 183 -16.27 -0.08 -23.90
C ASN A 183 -17.32 0.57 -24.83
N ILE A 184 -18.00 -0.25 -25.63
CA ILE A 184 -19.02 0.23 -26.57
C ILE A 184 -20.22 0.89 -25.88
N ILE A 185 -20.63 0.41 -24.69
CA ILE A 185 -21.75 0.97 -23.93
C ILE A 185 -21.39 2.37 -23.41
N TRP A 186 -20.17 2.54 -22.90
CA TRP A 186 -19.67 3.86 -22.49
C TRP A 186 -19.69 4.86 -23.65
N LYS A 187 -19.18 4.42 -24.81
CA LYS A 187 -19.14 5.24 -26.03
C LYS A 187 -20.55 5.59 -26.53
N SER A 188 -21.52 4.68 -26.45
CA SER A 188 -22.89 4.95 -26.89
C SER A 188 -23.61 5.99 -26.02
N GLU A 189 -23.26 6.10 -24.75
CA GLU A 189 -23.79 7.14 -23.84
C GLU A 189 -23.22 8.55 -24.12
N ASN A 190 -22.28 8.68 -25.08
CA ASN A 190 -21.62 9.94 -25.44
C ASN A 190 -21.05 10.70 -24.23
N ILE A 191 -20.52 9.96 -23.24
CA ILE A 191 -19.93 10.54 -22.04
C ILE A 191 -18.59 11.18 -22.40
N ARG A 192 -18.48 12.49 -22.17
CA ARG A 192 -17.23 13.24 -22.37
C ARG A 192 -16.34 13.17 -21.15
N SER A 193 -15.39 12.26 -21.18
CA SER A 193 -14.35 12.05 -20.16
C SER A 193 -12.97 12.45 -20.69
N GLN A 194 -12.05 12.80 -19.78
CA GLN A 194 -10.65 13.05 -20.09
C GLN A 194 -9.79 11.88 -19.61
N LEU A 195 -9.55 10.93 -20.51
CA LEU A 195 -8.72 9.75 -20.29
C LEU A 195 -7.27 10.16 -19.97
N ASN A 196 -6.58 9.40 -19.11
CA ASN A 196 -5.20 9.65 -18.65
C ASN A 196 -4.98 10.91 -17.79
N TYR A 197 -6.04 11.50 -17.24
CA TYR A 197 -5.88 12.54 -16.22
C TYR A 197 -5.88 11.94 -14.81
N SER A 198 -5.11 12.53 -13.90
CA SER A 198 -5.06 12.11 -12.50
C SER A 198 -6.44 12.18 -11.83
N SER A 199 -6.65 11.32 -10.82
CA SER A 199 -7.84 11.30 -9.95
C SER A 199 -9.08 10.61 -10.52
N THR A 200 -8.90 9.51 -11.25
CA THR A 200 -9.98 8.57 -11.54
C THR A 200 -10.06 7.53 -10.42
N ILE A 201 -11.27 7.17 -9.99
CA ILE A 201 -11.51 6.12 -8.98
C ILE A 201 -12.38 5.05 -9.61
N SER A 202 -11.98 3.79 -9.49
CA SER A 202 -12.64 2.62 -10.07
C SER A 202 -12.75 1.51 -9.02
N LYS A 203 -13.77 1.57 -8.16
CA LYS A 203 -13.91 0.65 -7.01
C LYS A 203 -15.09 -0.29 -7.17
N ILE A 204 -14.90 -1.58 -6.90
CA ILE A 204 -15.97 -2.57 -6.94
C ILE A 204 -16.77 -2.43 -5.65
N ILE A 205 -18.04 -2.01 -5.70
CA ILE A 205 -18.84 -1.78 -4.49
C ILE A 205 -19.62 -3.02 -4.04
N ASP A 206 -19.95 -3.91 -4.97
CA ASP A 206 -20.74 -5.12 -4.70
C ASP A 206 -20.42 -6.22 -5.71
N VAL A 207 -20.45 -7.48 -5.27
CA VAL A 207 -20.37 -8.69 -6.10
C VAL A 207 -21.41 -9.66 -5.58
N ASN A 208 -22.33 -10.10 -6.44
CA ASN A 208 -23.42 -10.98 -6.04
C ASN A 208 -23.32 -12.40 -6.62
N THR A 209 -24.14 -13.30 -6.07
CA THR A 209 -24.17 -14.74 -6.41
C THR A 209 -24.69 -15.04 -7.81
N ASN A 210 -25.21 -14.03 -8.53
CA ASN A 210 -25.65 -14.14 -9.92
C ASN A 210 -24.55 -13.72 -10.90
N GLY A 211 -23.31 -13.54 -10.43
CA GLY A 211 -22.16 -13.14 -11.23
C GLY A 211 -22.24 -11.70 -11.70
N VAL A 212 -23.07 -10.87 -11.08
CA VAL A 212 -23.17 -9.43 -11.35
C VAL A 212 -22.36 -8.69 -10.30
N PHE A 213 -21.56 -7.72 -10.74
CA PHE A 213 -20.85 -6.82 -9.84
C PHE A 213 -20.99 -5.38 -10.29
N LYS A 214 -20.92 -4.48 -9.31
CA LYS A 214 -21.09 -3.05 -9.49
C LYS A 214 -19.78 -2.33 -9.23
N VAL A 215 -19.51 -1.34 -10.07
CA VAL A 215 -18.33 -0.50 -10.00
C VAL A 215 -18.79 0.94 -9.81
N GLU A 216 -18.25 1.59 -8.79
CA GLU A 216 -18.27 3.04 -8.68
C GLU A 216 -17.11 3.61 -9.51
N TYR A 217 -17.46 4.45 -10.49
CA TYR A 217 -16.50 5.09 -11.38
C TYR A 217 -16.57 6.60 -11.29
N VAL A 218 -15.49 7.21 -10.80
CA VAL A 218 -15.30 8.66 -10.75
C VAL A 218 -14.32 9.05 -11.84
N TYR A 219 -14.73 9.98 -12.71
CA TYR A 219 -13.96 10.40 -13.88
C TYR A 219 -13.92 11.91 -14.05
N ARG A 220 -12.91 12.39 -14.75
CA ARG A 220 -12.78 13.82 -15.09
C ARG A 220 -13.61 14.13 -16.33
N LYS A 221 -14.46 15.16 -16.25
CA LYS A 221 -15.23 15.66 -17.40
C LYS A 221 -14.31 16.47 -18.34
N GLU A 222 -14.50 16.31 -19.65
CA GLU A 222 -13.77 17.09 -20.66
C GLU A 222 -14.08 18.59 -20.59
N GLY A 223 -13.10 19.45 -20.92
CA GLY A 223 -13.28 20.90 -21.07
C GLY A 223 -13.34 21.68 -19.75
N ARG A 224 -12.84 21.08 -18.66
CA ARG A 224 -13.01 21.59 -17.29
C ARG A 224 -11.66 21.79 -16.57
N THR A 225 -11.58 22.86 -15.79
CA THR A 225 -10.40 23.31 -15.01
C THR A 225 -10.05 22.35 -13.87
N LEU A 226 -8.89 22.53 -13.21
CA LEU A 226 -8.47 21.71 -12.06
C LEU A 226 -9.49 21.68 -10.90
N PHE A 227 -10.39 22.66 -10.83
CA PHE A 227 -11.36 22.84 -9.73
C PHE A 227 -12.78 22.34 -10.06
N ASP A 228 -12.96 21.74 -11.23
CA ASP A 228 -14.27 21.36 -11.70
C ASP A 228 -14.75 20.01 -11.17
N LYS A 229 -16.08 19.90 -11.03
CA LYS A 229 -16.77 18.71 -10.52
C LYS A 229 -16.47 17.47 -11.37
N HIS A 230 -16.05 16.39 -10.72
CA HIS A 230 -15.98 15.05 -11.29
C HIS A 230 -17.34 14.58 -11.85
N GLY A 231 -17.30 13.61 -12.75
CA GLY A 231 -18.45 12.78 -13.11
C GLY A 231 -18.40 11.47 -12.35
N GLU A 232 -19.57 10.96 -12.00
CA GLU A 232 -19.72 9.72 -11.25
C GLU A 232 -20.71 8.82 -11.98
N ARG A 233 -20.41 7.52 -12.06
CA ARG A 233 -21.29 6.50 -12.64
C ARG A 233 -21.23 5.23 -11.80
N GLU A 234 -22.36 4.55 -11.68
CA GLU A 234 -22.40 3.14 -11.32
C GLU A 234 -22.35 2.34 -12.62
N ILE A 235 -21.36 1.47 -12.76
CA ILE A 235 -21.20 0.59 -13.91
C ILE A 235 -21.51 -0.82 -13.46
N VAL A 236 -22.40 -1.48 -14.19
CA VAL A 236 -22.80 -2.86 -13.90
C VAL A 236 -22.10 -3.79 -14.88
N TYR A 237 -21.44 -4.80 -14.34
CA TYR A 237 -20.82 -5.88 -15.10
C TYR A 237 -21.50 -7.22 -14.77
N LYS A 238 -21.48 -8.13 -15.74
CA LYS A 238 -21.89 -9.52 -15.56
C LYS A 238 -20.80 -10.47 -16.06
N VAL A 239 -20.43 -11.43 -15.22
CA VAL A 239 -19.52 -12.52 -15.58
C VAL A 239 -20.26 -13.50 -16.50
N ASP A 240 -19.67 -13.75 -17.67
CA ASP A 240 -20.16 -14.78 -18.59
C ASP A 240 -19.92 -16.17 -17.97
N ALA A 241 -21.01 -16.92 -17.77
CA ALA A 241 -20.97 -18.22 -17.10
C ALA A 241 -20.13 -19.26 -17.83
N LYS A 242 -19.92 -19.11 -19.15
CA LYS A 242 -19.19 -20.08 -19.97
C LYS A 242 -17.68 -19.92 -19.86
N ASN A 243 -17.18 -18.69 -19.86
CA ASN A 243 -15.75 -18.39 -19.97
C ASN A 243 -15.19 -17.55 -18.80
N GLY A 244 -16.03 -17.08 -17.88
CA GLY A 244 -15.60 -16.31 -16.72
C GLY A 244 -15.17 -14.89 -17.08
N ILE A 245 -15.52 -14.39 -18.27
CA ILE A 245 -15.13 -13.05 -18.72
C ILE A 245 -16.22 -12.04 -18.33
N PRO A 246 -15.89 -10.99 -17.55
CA PRO A 246 -16.82 -9.90 -17.27
C PRO A 246 -17.20 -9.10 -18.52
N ARG A 247 -18.47 -8.72 -18.63
CA ARG A 247 -18.97 -7.81 -19.67
C ARG A 247 -19.78 -6.71 -19.03
N MET A 248 -19.53 -5.47 -19.46
CA MET A 248 -20.37 -4.33 -19.08
C MET A 248 -21.78 -4.56 -19.63
N VAL A 249 -22.80 -4.33 -18.79
CA VAL A 249 -24.21 -4.50 -19.16
C VAL A 249 -25.00 -3.20 -19.05
N GLU A 250 -24.62 -2.30 -18.14
CA GLU A 250 -25.39 -1.09 -17.86
C GLU A 250 -24.50 0.00 -17.26
N ILE A 251 -24.86 1.26 -17.51
CA ILE A 251 -24.26 2.45 -16.88
C ILE A 251 -25.39 3.28 -16.28
N LYS A 252 -25.28 3.65 -15.00
CA LYS A 252 -26.24 4.47 -14.28
C LYS A 252 -25.60 5.76 -13.80
N LYS A 253 -26.40 6.82 -13.73
CA LYS A 253 -26.03 8.05 -13.03
C LYS A 253 -26.17 7.81 -11.52
N MET A 254 -25.17 8.27 -10.77
CA MET A 254 -25.23 8.41 -9.31
C MET A 254 -25.68 9.81 -8.93
#